data_AF-A0AB38PD08-F1
#
_entry.id   AF-A0AB38PD08-F1
#
_cell.length_a   1.000
_cell.length_b   1.000
_cell.length_c   1.000
_cell.angle_alpha   90.00
_cell.angle_beta   90.00
_cell.angle_gamma   90.00
#
_symmetry.space_group_name_H-M   'P 1'
#
loop_
_entity.id
_entity.type
_entity.pdbx_description
1 polymer ?
#
loop_
_entity_poly.entity_id
_entity_poly.type
_entity_poly.pdbx_seq_one_letter_code
_entity_poly.pdbx_strand_id
1 'polypeptide(L)' 'MHNNLIGVLKMNDEKLTYILLIIASLFLILNGVFAFEHNLAIILMSIFFILIGIILLIISIRLFLKRSSNN' A
#
# COMPACT_ATOMS: atom_id res chain seq x y z
N MET A 1 24.65 -22.83 -8.56
CA MET A 1 24.36 -21.49 -9.13
C MET A 1 22.87 -21.23 -9.41
N HIS A 2 21.98 -22.24 -9.43
CA HIS A 2 20.55 -22.04 -9.67
C HIS A 2 19.81 -21.31 -8.51
N ASN A 3 20.22 -21.56 -7.25
CA ASN A 3 19.53 -21.00 -6.07
C ASN A 3 19.72 -19.48 -5.88
N ASN A 4 20.81 -18.90 -6.41
CA ASN A 4 21.04 -17.45 -6.31
C ASN A 4 20.12 -16.67 -7.25
N LEU A 5 19.75 -17.23 -8.41
CA LEU A 5 18.88 -16.55 -9.37
C LEU A 5 17.43 -16.48 -8.86
N ILE A 6 16.96 -17.55 -8.22
CA ILE A 6 15.62 -17.60 -7.58
C ILE A 6 15.54 -16.60 -6.42
N GLY A 7 16.61 -16.47 -5.62
CA GLY A 7 16.70 -15.46 -4.56
C GLY A 7 16.66 -14.02 -5.09
N VAL A 8 17.34 -13.74 -6.21
CA VAL A 8 17.37 -12.41 -6.85
C VAL A 8 16.01 -12.04 -7.46
N LEU A 9 15.34 -12.97 -8.14
CA LEU A 9 13.99 -12.75 -8.69
C LEU A 9 12.98 -12.48 -7.56
N LYS A 10 13.01 -13.30 -6.51
CA LYS A 10 12.13 -13.15 -5.33
C LYS A 10 12.35 -11.84 -4.58
N MET A 11 13.59 -11.33 -4.50
CA MET A 11 13.89 -10.05 -3.86
C MET A 11 13.27 -8.85 -4.60
N ASN A 12 13.11 -8.94 -5.93
CA ASN A 12 12.48 -7.89 -6.73
C ASN A 12 10.96 -7.86 -6.56
N ASP A 13 10.31 -9.03 -6.54
CA ASP A 13 8.84 -9.11 -6.44
C ASP A 13 8.33 -8.57 -5.10
N GLU A 14 9.04 -8.86 -4.01
CA GLU A 14 8.70 -8.39 -2.66
C GLU A 14 8.83 -6.85 -2.55
N LYS A 15 9.89 -6.26 -3.10
CA LYS A 15 10.07 -4.80 -3.14
C LYS A 15 9.03 -4.12 -4.01
N LEU A 16 8.75 -4.67 -5.18
CA LEU A 16 7.70 -4.18 -6.08
C LEU A 16 6.34 -4.18 -5.37
N THR A 17 6.04 -5.25 -4.63
CA THR A 17 4.79 -5.38 -3.86
C THR A 17 4.65 -4.25 -2.83
N TYR A 18 5.70 -3.93 -2.08
CA TYR A 18 5.65 -2.82 -1.12
C TYR A 18 5.46 -1.46 -1.77
N ILE A 19 6.18 -1.19 -2.87
CA ILE A 19 6.03 0.06 -3.62
C ILE A 19 4.61 0.18 -4.16
N LEU A 20 4.09 -0.90 -4.73
CA LEU A 20 2.73 -0.94 -5.26
C LEU A 20 1.69 -0.74 -4.14
N LEU A 21 1.91 -1.31 -2.96
CA LEU A 21 1.01 -1.15 -1.82
C LEU A 21 0.99 0.29 -1.28
N ILE A 22 2.15 0.96 -1.26
CA ILE A 22 2.24 2.39 -0.93
C ILE A 22 1.45 3.22 -1.95
N ILE A 23 1.67 2.98 -3.25
CA ILE A 23 0.96 3.69 -4.33
C ILE A 23 -0.55 3.43 -4.25
N ALA A 24 -0.98 2.19 -4.02
CA ALA A 24 -2.39 1.83 -3.87
C ALA A 24 -3.02 2.54 -2.66
N SER A 25 -2.32 2.61 -1.53
CA SER A 25 -2.80 3.31 -0.33
C SER A 25 -2.97 4.82 -0.57
N LEU A 26 -2.05 5.45 -1.30
CA LEU A 26 -2.15 6.86 -1.71
C LEU A 26 -3.36 7.10 -2.62
N PHE A 27 -3.57 6.23 -3.62
CA PHE A 27 -4.74 6.33 -4.49
C PHE A 27 -6.05 6.12 -3.73
N LEU A 28 -6.08 5.24 -2.74
CA LEU A 28 -7.28 5.01 -1.92
C LEU A 28 -7.62 6.24 -1.05
N ILE A 29 -6.61 6.88 -0.46
CA ILE A 29 -6.79 8.13 0.30
C ILE A 29 -7.26 9.24 -0.63
N LEU A 30 -6.63 9.42 -1.79
CA LEU A 30 -7.03 10.41 -2.79
C LEU A 30 -8.46 10.16 -3.28
N ASN A 31 -8.85 8.89 -3.49
CA ASN A 31 -10.20 8.52 -3.89
C ASN A 31 -11.23 8.91 -2.84
N GLY A 32 -10.93 8.68 -1.55
CA GLY A 32 -11.78 9.16 -0.48
C GLY A 32 -11.85 10.69 -0.41
N VAL A 33 -10.72 11.40 -0.49
CA VAL A 33 -10.69 12.88 -0.41
C VAL A 33 -11.40 13.55 -1.58
N PHE A 34 -11.29 13.00 -2.80
CA PHE A 34 -11.95 13.51 -3.99
C PHE A 34 -13.42 13.06 -4.15
N ALA A 35 -14.05 12.55 -3.10
CA ALA A 35 -15.48 12.24 -3.14
C ALA A 35 -16.30 13.55 -3.22
N PHE A 36 -16.59 14.00 -4.45
CA PHE A 36 -17.25 15.29 -4.71
C PHE A 36 -18.76 15.28 -4.55
N GLU A 37 -19.40 14.10 -4.54
CA GLU A 37 -20.85 14.00 -4.39
C GLU A 37 -21.29 14.01 -2.93
N HIS A 38 -22.19 14.94 -2.58
CA HIS A 38 -22.78 15.09 -1.25
C HIS A 38 -23.90 14.07 -0.94
N ASN A 39 -23.77 12.84 -1.42
CA ASN A 39 -24.66 11.76 -1.00
C ASN A 39 -24.13 11.13 0.30
N LEU A 40 -25.02 10.88 1.27
CA LEU A 40 -24.65 10.30 2.56
C LEU A 40 -23.88 8.97 2.42
N ALA A 41 -24.28 8.14 1.46
CA ALA A 41 -23.60 6.87 1.19
C ALA A 41 -22.15 7.06 0.67
N ILE A 42 -21.93 8.09 -0.15
CA ILE A 42 -20.62 8.37 -0.75
C ILE A 42 -19.68 8.99 0.30
N ILE A 43 -20.19 9.88 1.13
CA ILE A 43 -19.44 10.46 2.26
C ILE A 43 -19.02 9.35 3.23
N LEU A 44 -19.91 8.42 3.56
CA LEU A 44 -19.60 7.31 4.45
C LEU A 44 -18.52 6.40 3.84
N MET A 45 -18.65 6.02 2.57
CA MET A 45 -17.64 5.21 1.87
C MET A 45 -16.29 5.92 1.74
N SER A 46 -16.29 7.23 1.50
CA SER A 46 -15.09 8.06 1.46
C SER A 46 -14.32 8.00 2.78
N ILE A 47 -15.01 8.15 3.91
CA ILE A 47 -14.39 8.04 5.24
C ILE A 47 -13.78 6.64 5.43
N PHE A 48 -14.49 5.58 5.03
CA PHE A 48 -13.96 4.22 5.09
C PHE A 48 -12.71 4.05 4.23
N PHE A 49 -12.68 4.56 3.00
CA PHE A 49 -11.51 4.49 2.13
C PHE A 49 -10.32 5.26 2.69
N ILE A 50 -10.53 6.43 3.29
CA ILE A 50 -9.46 7.18 3.96
C ILE A 50 -8.90 6.38 5.14
N LEU A 51 -9.75 5.82 6.00
CA LEU A 51 -9.32 5.01 7.15
C LEU A 51 -8.53 3.77 6.72
N ILE A 52 -9.06 3.01 5.76
CA ILE A 52 -8.41 1.82 5.23
C ILE A 52 -7.09 2.18 4.56
N GLY A 53 -7.05 3.29 3.80
CA GLY A 53 -5.85 3.79 3.14
C GLY A 53 -4.74 4.15 4.13
N ILE A 54 -5.05 4.84 5.22
CA ILE A 54 -4.09 5.18 6.27
C ILE A 54 -3.55 3.91 6.95
N ILE A 55 -4.42 2.96 7.30
CA ILE A 55 -4.01 1.69 7.93
C ILE A 55 -3.07 0.92 6.98
N LEU A 56 -3.43 0.81 5.70
CA LEU A 56 -2.60 0.15 4.70
C LEU A 56 -1.24 0.85 4.55
N LEU A 57 -1.20 2.18 4.54
CA LEU A 57 0.03 2.96 4.42
C LEU A 57 0.97 2.65 5.60
N ILE A 58 0.45 2.65 6.83
CA ILE A 58 1.23 2.33 8.04
C ILE A 58 1.79 0.90 7.97
N ILE A 59 0.97 -0.07 7.58
CA ILE A 59 1.40 -1.47 7.44
C ILE A 59 2.49 -1.58 6.38
N SER A 60 2.30 -0.94 5.22
CA SER A 60 3.25 -0.96 4.10
C SER A 60 4.60 -0.39 4.50
N ILE A 61 4.61 0.76 5.16
CA ILE A 61 5.84 1.40 5.65
C ILE A 61 6.52 0.52 6.69
N ARG A 62 5.77 -0.05 7.64
CA ARG A 62 6.32 -0.98 8.64
C ARG A 62 6.95 -2.22 7.99
N LEU A 63 6.29 -2.82 7.01
CA LEU A 63 6.80 -4.00 6.31
C LEU A 63 8.06 -3.67 5.50
N PHE A 64 8.05 -2.53 4.81
CA PHE A 64 9.19 -2.03 4.07
C PHE A 64 10.41 -1.76 4.97
N LEU A 65 10.22 -1.06 6.09
CA LEU A 65 11.28 -0.77 7.07
C LEU A 65 11.81 -2.03 7.74
N LYS A 66 10.94 -2.96 8.15
CA LYS A 66 11.34 -4.24 8.76
C LYS A 66 12.23 -5.05 7.82
N ARG A 67 11.98 -5.01 6.51
CA ARG A 67 12.83 -5.67 5.51
C ARG A 67 14.15 -4.96 5.33
N SER A 68 14.15 -3.62 5.33
CA SER A 68 15.39 -2.83 5.24
C SER A 68 16.32 -3.00 6.44
N SER A 69 15.77 -3.26 7.63
CA SER A 69 16.55 -3.51 8.85
C SER A 69 17.08 -4.94 8.98
N ASN A 70 16.58 -5.89 8.17
CA ASN A 70 16.95 -7.30 8.23
C ASN A 70 17.80 -7.74 7.02
N ASN A 71 18.33 -6.76 6.28
CA ASN A 71 19.37 -6.90 5.26
C ASN A 71 20.65 -6.26 5.79
#